data_AF-A0A379LM75-F1
#
_entry.id   AF-A0A379LM75-F1
#
_cell.length_a   1.000
_cell.length_b   1.000
_cell.length_c   1.000
_cell.angle_alpha   90.00
_cell.angle_beta   90.00
_cell.angle_gamma   90.00
#
_symmetry.space_group_name_H-M   'P 1'
#
loop_
_entity.id
_entity.type
_entity.pdbx_description
1 polymer ?
#
loop_
_entity_poly.entity_id
_entity_poly.type
_entity_poly.pdbx_seq_one_letter_code
_entity_poly.pdbx_strand_id
1 'polypeptide(L)'
;MDIIGHLARTVTPAVLGDNHSPQNESLLKQFYALFAAKLADNDSFNRLGTQEINREDLGLFDRLWTDEAQKTEIANELAAHNNVEVISVKGLLASAAPLAFNEIKSLAGSTPIPQFLRENLNSFRDHIPTWATAVLPAGLLGAGAAGAAHVANTNTTPNAAAHANTAGHRISDTTSTAPLQREEKESGGFLKALLPIIGLIILAALAWALLKGCQKDPAPVATPEQTMEQPAETAVTGNTELDPAVLTLATGSGNELFACRITAGNQDLGNTVTTAVKDVFGAEADDCRAEVYSNVATDMPAAAHLGAILPLVKNTPNANVIIEGNDVRIDAPDQAQLDKLVADIKAAAPELNVIAAGPLDLDAEIEQSIADSTAAMNKLGDNPNPNDVARALSLQVINFEVDKADIPEVNKAVLDRAVEVMKNVPEMELMILGHTDSDGDDAYNKELSQRRAEAVKAYLVSKGADASKLMTKGMGETDPIATNETENGKFRNRRIEFTVYDETAMGTQEIEVTQDAANVAETTDVEMAKEAEAQ
;
A
#
# COMPACT_ATOMS: atom_id res chain seq x y z
N MET A 1 -0.44 7.58 -43.09
CA MET A 1 0.45 6.98 -42.08
C MET A 1 -0.45 6.18 -41.15
N ASP A 2 -0.17 4.89 -40.90
CA ASP A 2 -1.00 4.08 -40.00
C ASP A 2 -0.54 4.27 -38.56
N ILE A 3 -1.16 5.23 -37.86
CA ILE A 3 -0.80 5.59 -36.48
C ILE A 3 -1.16 4.44 -35.54
N ILE A 4 -2.35 3.85 -35.67
CA ILE A 4 -2.81 2.79 -34.76
C ILE A 4 -2.01 1.51 -34.96
N GLY A 5 -1.71 1.13 -36.20
CA GLY A 5 -0.84 -0.01 -36.47
C GLY A 5 0.63 0.21 -36.11
N HIS A 6 1.10 1.47 -36.03
CA HIS A 6 2.40 1.76 -35.42
C HIS A 6 2.36 1.54 -33.92
N LEU A 7 1.42 2.16 -33.21
CA LEU A 7 1.26 2.02 -31.77
C LEU A 7 1.01 0.56 -31.35
N ALA A 8 0.22 -0.19 -32.12
CA ALA A 8 0.01 -1.62 -31.88
C ALA A 8 1.29 -2.46 -32.01
N ARG A 9 2.29 -2.02 -32.77
CA ARG A 9 3.57 -2.74 -32.92
C ARG A 9 4.61 -2.28 -31.90
N THR A 10 4.58 -1.02 -31.47
CA THR A 10 5.62 -0.44 -30.60
C THR A 10 5.20 -0.32 -29.14
N VAL A 11 3.92 -0.11 -28.87
CA VAL A 11 3.39 0.10 -27.50
C VAL A 11 2.76 -1.17 -26.95
N THR A 12 1.94 -1.87 -27.73
CA THR A 12 1.20 -3.05 -27.22
C THR A 12 2.09 -4.14 -26.62
N PRO A 13 3.25 -4.53 -27.20
CA PRO A 13 4.13 -5.49 -26.56
C PRO A 13 4.69 -5.02 -25.22
N ALA A 14 4.97 -3.71 -25.09
CA ALA A 14 5.46 -3.12 -23.84
C ALA A 14 4.36 -3.04 -22.76
N VAL A 15 3.10 -2.88 -23.17
CA VAL A 15 1.95 -2.83 -22.25
C VAL A 15 1.51 -4.23 -21.80
N LEU A 16 1.53 -5.22 -22.70
CA LEU A 16 1.00 -6.56 -22.40
C LEU A 16 2.04 -7.51 -21.81
N GLY A 17 3.34 -7.28 -22.02
CA GLY A 17 4.38 -8.24 -21.60
C GLY A 17 4.06 -9.63 -22.15
N ASP A 18 4.04 -10.65 -21.30
CA ASP A 18 3.69 -12.02 -21.71
C ASP A 18 2.18 -12.28 -21.85
N ASN A 19 1.32 -11.34 -21.42
CA ASN A 19 -0.14 -11.49 -21.40
C ASN A 19 -0.81 -11.10 -22.73
N HIS A 20 -0.32 -11.68 -23.82
CA HIS A 20 -0.85 -11.47 -25.17
C HIS A 20 -2.16 -12.22 -25.40
N SER A 21 -3.27 -11.49 -25.54
CA SER A 21 -4.56 -12.03 -26.00
C SER A 21 -5.13 -11.19 -27.15
N PRO A 22 -5.83 -11.80 -28.13
CA PRO A 22 -6.50 -11.05 -29.20
C PRO A 22 -7.47 -9.97 -28.69
N GLN A 23 -8.09 -10.22 -27.53
CA GLN A 23 -8.99 -9.30 -26.83
C GLN A 23 -8.24 -8.06 -26.34
N ASN A 24 -7.10 -8.25 -25.65
CA ASN A 24 -6.29 -7.15 -25.14
C ASN A 24 -5.65 -6.34 -26.27
N GLU A 25 -5.22 -6.99 -27.36
CA GLU A 25 -4.71 -6.30 -28.54
C GLU A 25 -5.78 -5.47 -29.25
N SER A 26 -7.01 -6.01 -29.37
CA SER A 26 -8.15 -5.28 -29.94
C SER A 26 -8.54 -4.08 -29.08
N LEU A 27 -8.56 -4.27 -27.75
CA LEU A 27 -8.85 -3.23 -26.78
C LEU A 27 -7.85 -2.08 -26.89
N LEU A 28 -6.55 -2.37 -26.89
CA LEU A 28 -5.51 -1.35 -26.98
C LEU A 28 -5.56 -0.57 -28.31
N LYS A 29 -5.89 -1.24 -29.43
CA LYS A 29 -6.09 -0.54 -30.72
C LYS A 29 -7.24 0.46 -30.67
N GLN A 30 -8.36 0.11 -30.05
CA GLN A 30 -9.50 1.03 -29.85
C GLN A 30 -9.11 2.17 -28.92
N PHE A 31 -8.40 1.87 -27.82
CA PHE A 31 -7.89 2.89 -26.92
C PHE A 31 -6.95 3.88 -27.61
N TYR A 32 -5.98 3.42 -28.40
CA TYR A 32 -5.08 4.31 -29.13
C TYR A 32 -5.82 5.28 -30.05
N ALA A 33 -6.92 4.83 -30.67
CA ALA A 33 -7.74 5.70 -31.51
C ALA A 33 -8.50 6.76 -30.70
N LEU A 34 -9.04 6.38 -29.54
CA LEU A 34 -9.67 7.31 -28.59
C LEU A 34 -8.66 8.33 -28.05
N PHE A 35 -7.49 7.86 -27.64
CA PHE A 35 -6.39 8.67 -27.10
C PHE A 35 -5.87 9.67 -28.13
N ALA A 36 -5.59 9.21 -29.35
CA ALA A 36 -5.20 10.07 -30.47
C ALA A 36 -6.29 11.09 -30.81
N ALA A 37 -7.57 10.69 -30.79
CA ALA A 37 -8.67 11.61 -31.00
C ALA A 37 -8.72 12.70 -29.91
N LYS A 38 -8.59 12.32 -28.64
CA LYS A 38 -8.60 13.26 -27.52
C LYS A 38 -7.41 14.23 -27.56
N LEU A 39 -6.21 13.76 -27.90
CA LEU A 39 -5.02 14.61 -28.07
C LEU A 39 -5.10 15.54 -29.29
N ALA A 40 -5.92 15.23 -30.30
CA ALA A 40 -6.13 16.09 -31.46
C ALA A 40 -6.92 17.38 -31.13
N ASP A 41 -7.62 17.38 -30.00
CA ASP A 41 -8.31 18.54 -29.47
C ASP A 41 -7.35 19.46 -28.71
N ASN A 42 -7.31 20.74 -29.07
CA ASN A 42 -6.36 21.69 -28.48
C ASN A 42 -6.64 21.91 -27.00
N ASP A 43 -7.91 21.97 -26.59
CA ASP A 43 -8.27 22.23 -25.19
C ASP A 43 -7.88 21.04 -24.30
N SER A 44 -8.16 19.82 -24.76
CA SER A 44 -7.73 18.59 -24.08
C SER A 44 -6.21 18.49 -24.00
N PHE A 45 -5.49 18.78 -25.10
CA PHE A 45 -4.02 18.74 -25.11
C PHE A 45 -3.38 19.81 -24.21
N ASN A 46 -3.87 21.05 -24.26
CA ASN A 46 -3.30 22.16 -23.50
C ASN A 46 -3.45 21.97 -21.98
N ARG A 47 -4.44 21.18 -21.52
CA ARG A 47 -4.61 20.83 -20.10
C ARG A 47 -3.46 19.99 -19.55
N LEU A 48 -2.73 19.26 -20.39
CA LEU A 48 -1.55 18.53 -19.97
C LEU A 48 -0.40 19.46 -19.52
N GLY A 49 -0.50 20.75 -19.85
CA GLY A 49 0.46 21.77 -19.43
C GLY A 49 1.82 21.63 -20.12
N THR A 50 2.86 22.17 -19.47
CA THR A 50 4.25 22.11 -19.96
C THR A 50 5.06 21.00 -19.29
N GLN A 51 4.41 20.13 -18.50
CA GLN A 51 5.09 19.03 -17.83
C GLN A 51 5.60 18.03 -18.86
N GLU A 52 6.83 17.55 -18.66
CA GLU A 52 7.39 16.51 -19.51
C GLU A 52 6.70 15.18 -19.19
N ILE A 53 5.94 14.66 -20.15
CA ILE A 53 5.25 13.37 -20.03
C ILE A 53 6.27 12.27 -20.30
N ASN A 54 6.78 11.67 -19.22
CA ASN A 54 7.69 10.54 -19.29
C ASN A 54 6.92 9.23 -19.56
N ARG A 55 7.65 8.11 -19.72
CA ARG A 55 7.05 6.80 -20.05
C ARG A 55 6.34 6.12 -18.86
N GLU A 56 6.56 6.62 -17.64
CA GLU A 56 6.05 6.06 -16.37
C GLU A 56 4.86 6.87 -15.82
N ASP A 57 4.38 7.85 -16.59
CA ASP A 57 3.30 8.77 -16.22
C ASP A 57 1.92 8.09 -16.33
N LEU A 58 1.63 7.19 -15.39
CA LEU A 58 0.39 6.40 -15.36
C LEU A 58 -0.86 7.28 -15.19
N GLY A 59 -0.72 8.46 -14.59
CA GLY A 59 -1.78 9.46 -14.44
C GLY A 59 -2.09 10.28 -15.69
N LEU A 60 -1.43 10.01 -16.83
CA LEU A 60 -1.66 10.76 -18.07
C LEU A 60 -3.09 10.60 -18.60
N PHE A 61 -3.66 9.38 -18.51
CA PHE A 61 -5.03 9.13 -18.93
C PHE A 61 -6.02 9.99 -18.13
N ASP A 62 -5.84 10.06 -16.80
CA ASP A 62 -6.70 10.83 -15.90
C ASP A 62 -6.62 12.33 -16.12
N ARG A 63 -5.41 12.86 -16.37
CA ARG A 63 -5.24 14.28 -16.71
C ARG A 63 -5.86 14.64 -18.06
N LEU A 64 -5.91 13.69 -19.00
CA LEU A 64 -6.51 13.89 -20.31
C LEU A 64 -8.06 13.76 -20.28
N TRP A 65 -8.60 12.88 -19.43
CA TRP A 65 -10.04 12.75 -19.17
C TRP A 65 -10.38 13.12 -17.71
N THR A 66 -10.61 14.41 -17.49
CA THR A 66 -10.90 14.96 -16.16
C THR A 66 -12.30 14.64 -15.61
N ASP A 67 -13.18 14.06 -16.44
CA ASP A 67 -14.55 13.72 -16.05
C ASP A 67 -14.62 12.22 -15.69
N GLU A 68 -14.88 11.91 -14.42
CA GLU A 68 -14.99 10.54 -13.91
C GLU A 68 -16.06 9.71 -14.63
N ALA A 69 -17.16 10.33 -15.05
CA ALA A 69 -18.20 9.63 -15.79
C ALA A 69 -17.69 9.22 -17.18
N GLN A 70 -16.91 10.09 -17.85
CA GLN A 70 -16.31 9.74 -19.15
C GLN A 70 -15.24 8.64 -19.02
N LYS A 71 -14.43 8.68 -17.96
CA LYS A 71 -13.43 7.64 -17.70
C LYS A 71 -14.08 6.27 -17.45
N THR A 72 -15.14 6.27 -16.64
CA THR A 72 -15.92 5.07 -16.34
C THR A 72 -16.59 4.52 -17.60
N GLU A 73 -17.18 5.40 -18.41
CA GLU A 73 -17.79 5.02 -19.69
C GLU A 73 -16.77 4.39 -20.65
N ILE A 74 -15.58 4.99 -20.81
CA ILE A 74 -14.50 4.44 -21.64
C ILE A 74 -14.12 3.04 -21.18
N ALA A 75 -13.90 2.85 -19.87
CA ALA A 75 -13.50 1.55 -19.33
C ALA A 75 -14.59 0.49 -19.54
N ASN A 76 -15.85 0.83 -19.27
CA ASN A 76 -16.98 -0.07 -19.43
C ASN A 76 -17.22 -0.48 -20.88
N GLU A 77 -17.19 0.48 -21.80
CA GLU A 77 -17.43 0.21 -23.22
C GLU A 77 -16.28 -0.59 -23.84
N LEU A 78 -15.02 -0.26 -23.52
CA LEU A 78 -13.87 -1.05 -23.98
C LEU A 78 -13.89 -2.48 -23.41
N ALA A 79 -14.29 -2.65 -22.15
CA ALA A 79 -14.46 -3.95 -21.52
C ALA A 79 -15.54 -4.79 -22.24
N ALA A 80 -16.73 -4.21 -22.41
CA ALA A 80 -17.87 -4.88 -23.02
C ALA A 80 -17.60 -5.28 -24.48
N HIS A 81 -16.98 -4.39 -25.26
CA HIS A 81 -16.70 -4.63 -26.68
C HIS A 81 -15.58 -5.65 -26.93
N ASN A 82 -14.69 -5.86 -25.96
CA ASN A 82 -13.55 -6.76 -26.11
C ASN A 82 -13.66 -8.03 -25.24
N ASN A 83 -14.73 -8.17 -24.45
CA ASN A 83 -14.91 -9.27 -23.49
C ASN A 83 -13.72 -9.37 -22.52
N VAL A 84 -13.33 -8.23 -21.96
CA VAL A 84 -12.28 -8.06 -20.95
C VAL A 84 -12.93 -7.52 -19.68
N GLU A 85 -12.41 -7.87 -18.51
CA GLU A 85 -12.91 -7.31 -17.25
C GLU A 85 -12.60 -5.82 -17.14
N VAL A 86 -13.57 -5.04 -16.65
CA VAL A 86 -13.49 -3.57 -16.55
C VAL A 86 -12.27 -3.12 -15.75
N ILE A 87 -11.91 -3.87 -14.69
CA ILE A 87 -10.77 -3.56 -13.82
C ILE A 87 -9.47 -3.64 -14.63
N SER A 88 -9.29 -4.71 -15.42
CA SER A 88 -8.11 -4.90 -16.29
C SER A 88 -8.00 -3.82 -17.36
N VAL A 89 -9.12 -3.28 -17.85
CA VAL A 89 -9.11 -2.20 -18.84
C VAL A 89 -8.43 -0.96 -18.29
N LYS A 90 -8.76 -0.51 -17.07
CA LYS A 90 -8.21 0.72 -16.50
C LYS A 90 -6.68 0.67 -16.37
N GLY A 91 -6.14 -0.44 -15.87
CA GLY A 91 -4.70 -0.65 -15.79
C GLY A 91 -4.03 -0.60 -17.17
N LEU A 92 -4.63 -1.28 -18.16
CA LEU A 92 -4.14 -1.23 -19.55
C LEU A 92 -4.14 0.18 -20.14
N LEU A 93 -5.17 1.01 -19.84
CA LEU A 93 -5.22 2.39 -20.34
C LEU A 93 -4.14 3.26 -19.70
N ALA A 94 -3.96 3.13 -18.38
CA ALA A 94 -2.97 3.88 -17.61
C ALA A 94 -1.54 3.58 -18.08
N SER A 95 -1.20 2.30 -18.31
CA SER A 95 0.11 1.89 -18.83
C SER A 95 0.29 2.27 -20.31
N ALA A 96 -0.77 2.20 -21.11
CA ALA A 96 -0.69 2.49 -22.54
C ALA A 96 -0.59 3.97 -22.88
N ALA A 97 -1.23 4.85 -22.10
CA ALA A 97 -1.29 6.29 -22.36
C ALA A 97 0.09 6.97 -22.49
N PRO A 98 1.02 6.87 -21.51
CA PRO A 98 2.31 7.56 -21.59
C PRO A 98 3.22 7.02 -22.70
N LEU A 99 3.16 5.71 -22.95
CA LEU A 99 3.90 5.08 -24.05
C LEU A 99 3.36 5.52 -25.42
N ALA A 100 2.03 5.52 -25.59
CA ALA A 100 1.39 5.99 -26.80
C ALA A 100 1.64 7.48 -27.05
N PHE A 101 1.62 8.30 -26.00
CA PHE A 101 1.93 9.72 -26.10
C PHE A 101 3.35 9.96 -26.62
N ASN A 102 4.34 9.27 -26.05
CA ASN A 102 5.74 9.42 -26.45
C ASN A 102 5.99 8.93 -27.89
N GLU A 103 5.35 7.84 -28.30
CA GLU A 103 5.40 7.40 -29.70
C GLU A 103 4.73 8.41 -30.63
N ILE A 104 3.54 8.93 -30.29
CA ILE A 104 2.87 9.98 -31.08
C ILE A 104 3.74 11.24 -31.17
N LYS A 105 4.38 11.67 -30.07
CA LYS A 105 5.33 12.79 -30.04
C LYS A 105 6.51 12.54 -30.99
N SER A 106 7.06 11.33 -30.98
CA SER A 106 8.14 10.94 -31.90
C SER A 106 7.69 10.97 -33.36
N LEU A 107 6.48 10.48 -33.66
CA LEU A 107 5.92 10.50 -35.02
C LEU A 107 5.61 11.93 -35.51
N ALA A 108 5.18 12.80 -34.61
CA ALA A 108 4.87 14.20 -34.90
C ALA A 108 6.14 15.03 -35.19
N GLY A 109 7.28 14.66 -34.60
CA GLY A 109 8.55 15.34 -34.76
C GLY A 109 8.47 16.80 -34.31
N SER A 110 8.70 17.74 -35.23
CA SER A 110 8.57 19.19 -34.96
C SER A 110 7.14 19.72 -35.06
N THR A 111 6.20 18.92 -35.57
CA THR A 111 4.80 19.34 -35.72
C THR A 111 4.09 19.24 -34.37
N PRO A 112 3.33 20.28 -33.94
CA PRO A 112 2.53 20.18 -32.73
C PRO A 112 1.59 18.97 -32.77
N ILE A 113 1.56 18.17 -31.70
CA ILE A 113 0.79 16.91 -31.62
C ILE A 113 -0.68 17.10 -32.05
N PRO A 114 -1.44 18.12 -31.57
CA PRO A 114 -2.82 18.30 -32.01
C PRO A 114 -2.94 18.56 -33.52
N GLN A 115 -2.00 19.29 -34.10
CA GLN A 115 -1.97 19.53 -35.55
C GLN A 115 -1.66 18.23 -36.31
N PHE A 116 -0.61 17.52 -35.92
CA PHE A 116 -0.21 16.25 -36.52
C PHE A 116 -1.35 15.23 -36.54
N LEU A 117 -2.06 15.09 -35.41
CA LEU A 117 -3.16 14.13 -35.29
C LEU A 117 -4.39 14.54 -36.11
N ARG A 118 -4.72 15.83 -36.19
CA ARG A 118 -5.80 16.32 -37.07
C ARG A 118 -5.51 16.10 -38.56
N GLU A 119 -4.27 16.34 -38.99
CA GLU A 119 -3.85 16.11 -40.38
C GLU A 119 -3.88 14.62 -40.76
N ASN A 120 -3.77 13.72 -39.77
CA ASN A 120 -3.80 12.27 -39.96
C ASN A 120 -5.09 11.62 -39.45
N LEU A 121 -6.15 12.38 -39.13
CA LEU A 121 -7.38 11.84 -38.52
C LEU A 121 -8.00 10.70 -39.33
N ASN A 122 -7.99 10.80 -40.66
CA ASN A 122 -8.53 9.77 -41.56
C ASN A 122 -7.81 8.41 -41.44
N SER A 123 -6.58 8.37 -40.89
CA SER A 123 -5.84 7.13 -40.71
C SER A 123 -6.27 6.30 -39.51
N PHE A 124 -6.97 6.90 -38.55
CA PHE A 124 -7.40 6.21 -37.32
C PHE A 124 -8.87 6.41 -36.98
N ARG A 125 -9.60 7.23 -37.75
CA ARG A 125 -11.04 7.47 -37.57
C ARG A 125 -11.86 6.18 -37.56
N ASP A 126 -11.54 5.23 -38.43
CA ASP A 126 -12.28 3.96 -38.53
C ASP A 126 -12.03 3.03 -37.33
N HIS A 127 -11.01 3.32 -36.52
CA HIS A 127 -10.76 2.63 -35.26
C HIS A 127 -11.47 3.27 -34.06
N ILE A 128 -12.10 4.45 -34.23
CA ILE A 128 -12.86 5.12 -33.17
C ILE A 128 -14.24 4.45 -33.06
N PRO A 129 -14.58 3.83 -31.92
CA PRO A 129 -15.89 3.20 -31.75
C PRO A 129 -17.04 4.22 -31.80
N THR A 130 -18.23 3.77 -32.19
CA THR A 130 -19.40 4.66 -32.33
C THR A 130 -19.89 5.23 -30.99
N TRP A 131 -19.74 4.48 -29.90
CA TRP A 131 -20.07 4.93 -28.54
C TRP A 131 -19.16 6.09 -28.06
N ALA A 132 -17.98 6.25 -28.68
CA ALA A 132 -16.98 7.24 -28.27
C ALA A 132 -17.44 8.70 -28.39
N THR A 133 -18.57 8.95 -29.06
CA THR A 133 -19.16 10.27 -29.20
C THR A 133 -19.52 10.92 -27.86
N ALA A 134 -19.77 10.14 -26.81
CA ALA A 134 -20.07 10.64 -25.47
C ALA A 134 -18.83 11.12 -24.69
N VAL A 135 -17.63 10.66 -25.07
CA VAL A 135 -16.39 10.84 -24.30
C VAL A 135 -15.33 11.65 -25.06
N LEU A 136 -15.60 11.99 -26.33
CA LEU A 136 -14.75 12.82 -27.17
C LEU A 136 -15.33 14.24 -27.35
N PRO A 137 -14.49 15.27 -27.52
CA PRO A 137 -14.94 16.64 -27.73
C PRO A 137 -15.86 16.79 -28.96
N ALA A 138 -16.95 17.55 -28.78
CA ALA A 138 -17.89 17.84 -29.86
C ALA A 138 -17.21 18.66 -30.97
N GLY A 139 -17.20 18.12 -32.19
CA GLY A 139 -16.61 18.78 -33.37
C GLY A 139 -15.44 18.02 -33.99
N LEU A 140 -14.80 17.11 -33.26
CA LEU A 140 -13.65 16.36 -33.77
C LEU A 140 -14.04 15.31 -34.84
N LEU A 141 -15.19 14.66 -34.68
CA LEU A 141 -15.65 13.57 -35.56
C LEU A 141 -16.47 14.06 -36.77
N GLY A 142 -16.73 15.36 -36.87
CA GLY A 142 -17.67 15.94 -37.85
C GLY A 142 -19.11 15.45 -37.63
N ALA A 143 -20.08 16.11 -38.27
CA ALA A 143 -21.53 15.87 -38.10
C ALA A 143 -22.06 14.50 -38.63
N GLY A 144 -21.24 13.44 -38.62
CA GLY A 144 -21.56 12.12 -39.17
C GLY A 144 -21.76 11.00 -38.13
N ALA A 145 -21.58 11.26 -36.84
CA ALA A 145 -21.68 10.23 -35.79
C ALA A 145 -22.86 10.42 -34.81
N ALA A 146 -23.66 11.47 -34.97
CA ALA A 146 -24.89 11.68 -34.19
C ALA A 146 -26.09 11.06 -34.93
N GLY A 147 -26.27 9.75 -34.78
CA GLY A 147 -27.41 9.02 -35.29
C GLY A 147 -27.82 7.90 -34.34
N ALA A 148 -28.86 8.19 -33.55
CA ALA A 148 -29.61 7.27 -32.68
C ALA A 148 -28.98 6.91 -31.32
N ALA A 149 -29.37 7.64 -30.27
CA ALA A 149 -30.09 7.09 -29.12
C ALA A 149 -30.35 8.19 -28.06
N HIS A 150 -31.54 8.78 -28.07
CA HIS A 150 -32.08 9.42 -26.87
C HIS A 150 -33.58 9.14 -26.83
N VAL A 151 -33.99 8.15 -26.04
CA VAL A 151 -35.36 8.05 -25.53
C VAL A 151 -35.26 7.88 -24.02
N ALA A 152 -35.54 8.99 -23.34
CA ALA A 152 -35.76 9.06 -21.92
C ALA A 152 -36.89 8.12 -21.51
N ASN A 153 -36.67 7.29 -20.49
CA ASN A 153 -37.75 6.58 -19.82
C ASN A 153 -38.11 7.34 -18.54
N THR A 154 -39.26 8.01 -18.58
CA THR A 154 -39.97 8.44 -17.38
C THR A 154 -41.33 7.74 -17.35
N ASN A 155 -41.69 7.29 -16.15
CA ASN A 155 -43.05 7.22 -15.63
C ASN A 155 -43.99 6.06 -16.04
N THR A 156 -44.32 5.28 -15.00
CA THR A 156 -45.70 5.15 -14.47
C THR A 156 -46.67 4.23 -15.22
N THR A 157 -46.94 3.07 -14.61
CA THR A 157 -48.18 2.27 -14.76
C THR A 157 -49.43 3.09 -14.37
N PRO A 158 -50.63 2.91 -14.98
CA PRO A 158 -51.42 1.70 -14.71
C PRO A 158 -52.42 1.19 -15.79
N ASN A 159 -52.82 -0.09 -15.60
CA ASN A 159 -54.10 -0.73 -15.94
C ASN A 159 -54.65 -0.71 -17.38
N ALA A 160 -54.84 -1.90 -17.97
CA ALA A 160 -56.13 -2.62 -17.99
C ALA A 160 -56.23 -3.66 -19.14
N ALA A 161 -56.58 -4.89 -18.74
CA ALA A 161 -57.45 -5.88 -19.39
C ALA A 161 -57.35 -6.18 -20.91
N ALA A 162 -57.08 -7.46 -21.23
CA ALA A 162 -58.08 -8.41 -21.77
C ALA A 162 -57.44 -9.71 -22.35
N HIS A 163 -57.88 -10.86 -21.80
CA HIS A 163 -58.30 -12.13 -22.46
C HIS A 163 -57.36 -12.82 -23.51
N ALA A 164 -57.10 -14.14 -23.54
CA ALA A 164 -57.76 -15.31 -22.96
C ALA A 164 -56.91 -16.62 -23.11
N ASN A 165 -57.15 -17.56 -22.17
CA ASN A 165 -57.16 -19.05 -22.25
C ASN A 165 -55.88 -19.81 -22.71
N THR A 166 -55.45 -20.94 -22.13
CA THR A 166 -56.25 -22.13 -21.72
C THR A 166 -55.45 -23.11 -20.81
N ALA A 167 -56.09 -23.51 -19.70
CA ALA A 167 -56.20 -24.83 -19.02
C ALA A 167 -55.01 -25.70 -18.51
N GLY A 168 -55.13 -26.02 -17.20
CA GLY A 168 -54.92 -27.35 -16.57
C GLY A 168 -53.81 -27.39 -15.50
N HIS A 169 -53.95 -27.87 -14.26
CA HIS A 169 -55.03 -28.52 -13.49
C HIS A 169 -54.56 -28.70 -12.01
N ARG A 170 -55.44 -28.39 -11.02
CA ARG A 170 -55.53 -28.80 -9.57
C ARG A 170 -54.42 -28.39 -8.55
N ILE A 171 -54.65 -27.68 -7.42
CA ILE A 171 -55.60 -27.76 -6.25
C ILE A 171 -55.29 -29.00 -5.37
N SER A 172 -55.05 -29.00 -4.04
CA SER A 172 -55.13 -28.01 -2.94
C SER A 172 -54.48 -28.56 -1.65
N ASP A 173 -54.11 -27.63 -0.76
CA ASP A 173 -54.29 -27.55 0.70
C ASP A 173 -53.90 -28.70 1.67
N THR A 174 -53.15 -28.34 2.71
CA THR A 174 -53.72 -28.32 4.07
C THR A 174 -52.90 -27.48 5.05
N THR A 175 -53.62 -26.56 5.68
CA THR A 175 -53.35 -25.77 6.88
C THR A 175 -53.17 -26.65 8.13
N SER A 176 -52.33 -26.28 9.09
CA SER A 176 -52.69 -26.40 10.52
C SER A 176 -51.75 -25.63 11.45
N THR A 177 -52.34 -25.08 12.52
CA THR A 177 -51.83 -24.08 13.45
C THR A 177 -51.53 -24.66 14.85
N ALA A 178 -50.44 -24.15 15.46
CA ALA A 178 -50.21 -23.90 16.91
C ALA A 178 -50.00 -25.11 17.88
N PRO A 179 -49.56 -24.92 19.16
CA PRO A 179 -49.13 -23.72 19.87
C PRO A 179 -47.81 -23.84 20.71
N LEU A 180 -47.47 -22.70 21.34
CA LEU A 180 -46.42 -22.42 22.33
C LEU A 180 -46.44 -23.33 23.58
N GLN A 181 -45.25 -23.69 24.08
CA GLN A 181 -45.01 -24.00 25.50
C GLN A 181 -43.71 -23.36 25.98
N ARG A 182 -43.85 -22.54 27.03
CA ARG A 182 -42.81 -21.89 27.82
C ARG A 182 -42.56 -22.77 29.04
N GLU A 183 -41.32 -23.20 29.26
CA GLU A 183 -40.89 -23.75 30.54
C GLU A 183 -40.00 -22.75 31.28
N GLU A 184 -40.43 -22.39 32.48
CA GLU A 184 -39.64 -21.66 33.47
C GLU A 184 -38.70 -22.63 34.20
N LYS A 185 -37.46 -22.21 34.45
CA LYS A 185 -36.63 -22.78 35.51
C LYS A 185 -35.94 -21.67 36.29
N GLU A 186 -36.29 -21.59 37.57
CA GLU A 186 -35.54 -20.91 38.63
C GLU A 186 -34.26 -21.69 38.98
N SER A 187 -33.15 -20.96 39.07
CA SER A 187 -32.05 -21.17 40.03
C SER A 187 -31.24 -19.87 40.01
N GLY A 188 -30.91 -19.16 41.07
CA GLY A 188 -30.57 -19.57 42.43
C GLY A 188 -29.27 -18.81 42.76
N GLY A 189 -29.32 -17.91 43.74
CA GLY A 189 -28.39 -16.78 43.92
C GLY A 189 -26.88 -17.10 43.96
N PHE A 190 -26.09 -16.22 43.32
CA PHE A 190 -24.63 -16.10 43.48
C PHE A 190 -24.17 -14.69 43.93
N LEU A 191 -25.08 -13.71 44.02
CA LEU A 191 -24.75 -12.29 44.25
C LEU A 191 -24.78 -11.82 45.71
N LYS A 192 -24.61 -12.72 46.69
CA LYS A 192 -24.57 -12.35 48.14
C LYS A 192 -23.34 -12.88 48.89
N ALA A 193 -22.16 -12.84 48.27
CA ALA A 193 -20.91 -13.23 48.94
C ALA A 193 -19.70 -12.28 48.72
N LEU A 194 -19.86 -11.13 48.05
CA LEU A 194 -18.73 -10.22 47.74
C LEU A 194 -18.83 -8.81 48.35
N LEU A 195 -19.75 -8.58 49.29
CA LEU A 195 -19.90 -7.30 49.98
C LEU A 195 -19.02 -7.05 51.24
N PRO A 196 -18.33 -8.03 51.88
CA PRO A 196 -17.45 -7.71 53.01
C PRO A 196 -15.99 -7.38 52.64
N ILE A 197 -15.55 -7.61 51.40
CA ILE A 197 -14.13 -7.44 51.00
C ILE A 197 -13.82 -5.99 50.55
N ILE A 198 -14.77 -5.32 49.89
CA ILE A 198 -14.60 -3.93 49.40
C ILE A 198 -14.57 -2.93 50.57
N GLY A 199 -15.28 -3.22 51.67
CA GLY A 199 -15.29 -2.35 52.86
C GLY A 199 -13.96 -2.29 53.64
N LEU A 200 -13.17 -3.37 53.61
CA LEU A 200 -11.87 -3.44 54.30
C LEU A 200 -10.76 -2.66 53.57
N ILE A 201 -10.81 -2.62 52.23
CA ILE A 201 -9.82 -1.91 51.40
C ILE A 201 -9.98 -0.38 51.55
N ILE A 202 -11.22 0.11 51.65
CA ILE A 202 -11.51 1.54 51.83
C ILE A 202 -11.06 2.04 53.22
N LEU A 203 -11.21 1.22 54.26
CA LEU A 203 -10.76 1.57 55.61
C LEU A 203 -9.23 1.59 55.74
N ALA A 204 -8.51 0.73 55.02
CA ALA A 204 -7.05 0.73 55.00
C ALA A 204 -6.47 1.97 54.29
N ALA A 205 -7.11 2.41 53.19
CA ALA A 205 -6.69 3.62 52.46
C ALA A 205 -6.91 4.91 53.27
N LEU A 206 -8.00 4.99 54.04
CA LEU A 206 -8.29 6.15 54.90
C LEU A 206 -7.36 6.23 56.12
N ALA A 207 -6.85 5.09 56.62
CA ALA A 207 -5.87 5.06 57.70
C ALA A 207 -4.46 5.52 57.25
N TRP A 208 -4.07 5.27 56.00
CA TRP A 208 -2.79 5.70 55.44
C TRP A 208 -2.75 7.21 55.17
N ALA A 209 -3.87 7.80 54.74
CA ALA A 209 -3.99 9.22 54.46
C ALA A 209 -3.94 10.12 55.72
N LEU A 210 -4.14 9.57 56.93
CA LEU A 210 -4.09 10.32 58.19
C LEU A 210 -2.70 10.37 58.86
N LEU A 211 -1.70 9.66 58.33
CA LEU A 211 -0.36 9.54 58.94
C LEU A 211 0.74 10.38 58.27
N LYS A 212 0.42 11.24 57.30
CA LYS A 212 1.41 12.03 56.55
C LYS A 212 1.29 13.55 56.72
N GLY A 213 0.89 14.01 57.90
CA GLY A 213 0.86 15.44 58.24
C GLY A 213 1.72 15.77 59.46
N CYS A 214 2.96 16.23 59.25
CA CYS A 214 3.65 17.27 60.05
C CYS A 214 5.14 17.42 59.66
N GLN A 215 5.55 18.63 59.23
CA GLN A 215 6.78 19.41 59.56
C GLN A 215 7.03 20.44 58.43
N LYS A 216 6.52 21.69 58.49
CA LYS A 216 7.03 22.94 59.12
C LYS A 216 8.39 23.45 58.61
N ASP A 217 8.34 24.62 57.95
CA ASP A 217 9.43 25.46 57.42
C ASP A 217 10.41 26.01 58.49
N PRO A 218 11.58 26.51 58.05
CA PRO A 218 11.79 27.95 58.15
C PRO A 218 12.53 28.60 56.94
N ALA A 219 12.26 29.89 56.74
CA ALA A 219 13.01 30.83 55.89
C ALA A 219 13.88 31.77 56.77
N PRO A 220 14.50 32.88 56.30
CA PRO A 220 15.10 33.23 54.98
C PRO A 220 16.51 33.89 55.12
N VAL A 221 17.36 33.94 54.08
CA VAL A 221 18.38 35.03 53.96
C VAL A 221 18.71 35.40 52.51
N ALA A 222 18.36 36.64 52.17
CA ALA A 222 18.93 37.64 51.25
C ALA A 222 19.49 37.29 49.84
N THR A 223 18.86 37.93 48.84
CA THR A 223 19.37 38.29 47.51
C THR A 223 20.48 39.38 47.60
N PRO A 224 21.37 39.50 46.60
CA PRO A 224 21.14 40.56 45.62
C PRO A 224 21.39 40.17 44.15
N GLU A 225 20.62 40.85 43.30
CA GLU A 225 20.73 41.10 41.85
C GLU A 225 22.04 40.70 41.16
N GLN A 226 21.94 40.00 40.02
CA GLN A 226 22.53 40.44 38.75
C GLN A 226 21.68 39.98 37.54
N THR A 227 21.30 40.98 36.74
CA THR A 227 21.16 41.01 35.27
C THR A 227 20.62 39.76 34.56
N MET A 228 19.39 39.88 34.08
CA MET A 228 18.86 39.04 33.00
C MET A 228 19.63 39.35 31.71
N GLU A 229 20.61 38.50 31.39
CA GLU A 229 21.11 38.37 30.03
C GLU A 229 20.30 37.24 29.39
N GLN A 230 19.41 37.64 28.48
CA GLN A 230 18.68 36.75 27.59
C GLN A 230 19.70 35.92 26.80
N PRO A 231 19.74 34.57 26.92
CA PRO A 231 20.43 33.79 25.91
C PRO A 231 19.64 34.01 24.63
N ALA A 232 20.32 34.56 23.63
CA ALA A 232 19.85 34.65 22.27
C ALA A 232 19.17 33.34 21.86
N GLU A 233 18.07 33.47 21.14
CA GLU A 233 17.57 32.41 20.25
C GLU A 233 18.79 31.86 19.51
N THR A 234 19.26 30.71 19.98
CA THR A 234 20.16 29.89 19.18
C THR A 234 19.21 29.30 18.18
N ALA A 235 19.15 29.90 16.99
CA ALA A 235 18.63 29.22 15.82
C ALA A 235 19.23 27.82 15.86
N VAL A 236 18.38 26.82 16.09
CA VAL A 236 18.75 25.43 15.95
C VAL A 236 19.05 25.27 14.46
N THR A 237 20.30 25.52 14.08
CA THR A 237 20.87 24.91 12.89
C THR A 237 21.01 23.43 13.22
N GLY A 238 19.87 22.74 13.26
CA GLY A 238 19.84 21.31 13.27
C GLY A 238 20.42 20.89 11.93
N ASN A 239 21.65 20.37 11.94
CA ASN A 239 21.98 19.38 10.94
C ASN A 239 20.99 18.25 11.21
N THR A 240 19.90 18.18 10.45
CA THR A 240 19.00 17.03 10.49
C THR A 240 19.83 15.84 10.05
N GLU A 241 20.28 15.02 11.00
CA GLU A 241 21.02 13.80 10.72
C GLU A 241 20.06 12.83 10.04
N LEU A 242 20.25 12.68 8.72
CA LEU A 242 19.45 11.81 7.86
C LEU A 242 19.67 10.35 8.28
N ASP A 243 18.62 9.52 8.12
CA ASP A 243 18.78 8.08 8.25
C ASP A 243 19.66 7.56 7.10
N PRO A 244 20.50 6.54 7.33
CA PRO A 244 21.32 5.96 6.26
C PRO A 244 20.46 5.35 5.16
N ALA A 245 20.96 5.35 3.92
CA ALA A 245 20.36 4.58 2.84
C ALA A 245 20.56 3.07 3.08
N VAL A 246 19.55 2.27 2.72
CA VAL A 246 19.52 0.83 3.02
C VAL A 246 19.17 0.03 1.77
N LEU A 247 20.01 -0.95 1.42
CA LEU A 247 19.72 -1.96 0.41
C LEU A 247 19.43 -3.29 1.12
N THR A 248 18.25 -3.85 0.92
CA THR A 248 17.89 -5.21 1.31
C THR A 248 17.80 -6.09 0.07
N LEU A 249 18.43 -7.27 0.12
CA LEU A 249 18.42 -8.26 -0.92
C LEU A 249 18.18 -9.65 -0.32
N ALA A 250 17.40 -10.48 -0.99
CA ALA A 250 17.32 -11.89 -0.71
C ALA A 250 17.52 -12.70 -2.00
N THR A 251 18.25 -13.81 -1.91
CA THR A 251 18.35 -14.80 -2.98
C THR A 251 17.44 -15.98 -2.69
N GLY A 252 16.96 -16.63 -3.75
CA GLY A 252 16.19 -17.87 -3.65
C GLY A 252 17.08 -19.10 -3.77
N SER A 253 16.43 -20.27 -3.81
CA SER A 253 17.12 -21.57 -3.80
C SER A 253 17.94 -21.83 -5.07
N GLY A 254 17.55 -21.22 -6.19
CA GLY A 254 18.21 -21.29 -7.48
C GLY A 254 19.11 -20.08 -7.76
N ASN A 255 19.46 -19.29 -6.74
CA ASN A 255 20.26 -18.06 -6.86
C ASN A 255 19.56 -16.89 -7.58
N GLU A 256 18.27 -17.01 -7.86
CA GLU A 256 17.42 -15.92 -8.35
C GLU A 256 17.32 -14.79 -7.30
N LEU A 257 17.05 -13.57 -7.77
CA LEU A 257 16.72 -12.47 -6.87
C LEU A 257 15.31 -12.71 -6.34
N PHE A 258 15.18 -13.02 -5.06
CA PHE A 258 13.92 -13.35 -4.41
C PHE A 258 13.21 -12.12 -3.85
N ALA A 259 13.97 -11.19 -3.28
CA ALA A 259 13.45 -9.90 -2.83
C ALA A 259 14.53 -8.82 -3.00
N CYS A 260 14.12 -7.60 -3.34
CA CYS A 260 15.03 -6.47 -3.48
C CYS A 260 14.33 -5.16 -3.16
N ARG A 261 14.90 -4.40 -2.23
CA ARG A 261 14.40 -3.09 -1.82
C ARG A 261 15.54 -2.13 -1.53
N ILE A 262 15.49 -0.93 -2.08
CA ILE A 262 16.41 0.17 -1.78
C ILE A 262 15.64 1.35 -1.21
N THR A 263 16.02 1.75 0.00
CA THR A 263 15.57 2.97 0.67
C THR A 263 16.65 4.04 0.48
N ALA A 264 16.31 5.14 -0.18
CA ALA A 264 17.27 6.18 -0.58
C ALA A 264 16.74 7.60 -0.35
N GLY A 265 17.65 8.57 -0.23
CA GLY A 265 17.30 9.99 -0.13
C GLY A 265 16.90 10.66 -1.45
N ASN A 266 17.26 10.04 -2.58
CA ASN A 266 16.93 10.55 -3.91
C ASN A 266 16.86 9.43 -4.96
N GLN A 267 16.27 9.77 -6.12
CA GLN A 267 16.12 8.85 -7.24
C GLN A 267 17.46 8.44 -7.86
N ASP A 268 18.47 9.32 -7.85
CA ASP A 268 19.77 9.05 -8.46
C ASP A 268 20.50 7.90 -7.74
N LEU A 269 20.50 7.91 -6.40
CA LEU A 269 21.05 6.82 -5.61
C LEU A 269 20.23 5.54 -5.83
N GLY A 270 18.90 5.64 -5.81
CA GLY A 270 18.01 4.52 -6.09
C GLY A 270 18.34 3.85 -7.43
N ASN A 271 18.42 4.64 -8.52
CA ASN A 271 18.76 4.18 -9.86
C ASN A 271 20.18 3.60 -9.94
N THR A 272 21.14 4.19 -9.23
CA THR A 272 22.52 3.69 -9.17
C THR A 272 22.56 2.29 -8.56
N VAL A 273 21.87 2.09 -7.45
CA VAL A 273 21.82 0.81 -6.74
C VAL A 273 21.03 -0.23 -7.55
N THR A 274 19.86 0.12 -8.09
CA THR A 274 19.06 -0.83 -8.90
C THR A 274 19.77 -1.22 -10.18
N THR A 275 20.52 -0.31 -10.82
CA THR A 275 21.37 -0.64 -11.98
C THR A 275 22.46 -1.65 -11.59
N ALA A 276 23.13 -1.44 -10.45
CA ALA A 276 24.14 -2.38 -9.97
C ALA A 276 23.55 -3.78 -9.69
N VAL A 277 22.35 -3.84 -9.11
CA VAL A 277 21.60 -5.11 -8.93
C VAL A 277 21.27 -5.73 -10.29
N LYS A 278 20.75 -4.95 -11.23
CA LYS A 278 20.39 -5.40 -12.58
C LYS A 278 21.57 -5.95 -13.38
N ASP A 279 22.74 -5.33 -13.26
CA ASP A 279 23.98 -5.81 -13.92
C ASP A 279 24.37 -7.22 -13.47
N VAL A 280 23.98 -7.63 -12.26
CA VAL A 280 24.30 -8.95 -11.69
C VAL A 280 23.14 -9.93 -11.82
N PHE A 281 21.93 -9.51 -11.48
CA PHE A 281 20.77 -10.39 -11.39
C PHE A 281 20.05 -10.52 -12.72
N GLY A 282 20.00 -9.48 -13.57
CA GLY A 282 19.33 -9.53 -14.86
C GLY A 282 17.91 -8.98 -14.78
N ALA A 283 16.97 -9.63 -15.48
CA ALA A 283 15.57 -9.20 -15.56
C ALA A 283 14.85 -9.30 -14.21
N GLU A 284 15.31 -10.18 -13.33
CA GLU A 284 14.80 -10.35 -11.97
C GLU A 284 14.96 -9.07 -11.13
N ALA A 285 15.88 -8.18 -11.49
CA ALA A 285 16.04 -6.89 -10.83
C ALA A 285 14.97 -5.86 -11.22
N ASP A 286 14.13 -6.13 -12.22
CA ASP A 286 13.04 -5.23 -12.63
C ASP A 286 11.96 -5.12 -11.53
N ASP A 287 11.86 -6.11 -10.65
CA ASP A 287 10.98 -6.11 -9.46
C ASP A 287 11.62 -5.44 -8.23
N CYS A 288 12.87 -4.96 -8.32
CA CYS A 288 13.53 -4.29 -7.21
C CYS A 288 12.89 -2.92 -6.93
N ARG A 289 12.35 -2.74 -5.73
CA ARG A 289 11.64 -1.51 -5.35
C ARG A 289 12.59 -0.44 -4.83
N ALA A 290 12.59 0.72 -5.48
CA ALA A 290 13.29 1.90 -5.00
C ALA A 290 12.34 2.89 -4.34
N GLU A 291 12.53 3.09 -3.04
CA GLU A 291 11.70 3.94 -2.19
C GLU A 291 12.50 5.18 -1.78
N VAL A 292 11.97 6.35 -2.11
CA VAL A 292 12.65 7.63 -1.91
C VAL A 292 12.00 8.40 -0.76
N TYR A 293 12.81 8.80 0.22
CA TYR A 293 12.36 9.49 1.42
C TYR A 293 13.19 10.75 1.66
N SER A 294 12.55 11.84 2.09
CA SER A 294 13.24 13.12 2.29
C SER A 294 14.17 13.14 3.50
N ASN A 295 13.97 12.21 4.44
CA ASN A 295 14.77 12.08 5.65
C ASN A 295 15.82 10.96 5.59
N VAL A 296 16.15 10.48 4.40
CA VAL A 296 17.18 9.44 4.15
C VAL A 296 18.37 10.03 3.41
N ALA A 297 19.56 9.49 3.63
CA ALA A 297 20.81 9.90 2.99
C ALA A 297 20.75 9.73 1.47
N THR A 298 21.30 10.71 0.75
CA THR A 298 21.40 10.70 -0.72
C THR A 298 22.64 9.97 -1.23
N ASP A 299 23.48 9.47 -0.33
CA ASP A 299 24.65 8.66 -0.60
C ASP A 299 24.62 7.34 0.18
N MET A 300 25.37 6.36 -0.32
CA MET A 300 25.57 5.07 0.33
C MET A 300 27.05 4.68 0.16
N PRO A 301 27.87 4.70 1.23
CA PRO A 301 29.29 4.36 1.14
C PRO A 301 29.56 3.01 0.48
N ALA A 302 28.75 2.00 0.81
CA ALA A 302 28.84 0.66 0.23
C ALA A 302 28.51 0.60 -1.28
N ALA A 303 27.89 1.63 -1.87
CA ALA A 303 27.51 1.64 -3.29
C ALA A 303 28.70 1.41 -4.23
N ALA A 304 29.88 1.94 -3.88
CA ALA A 304 31.11 1.75 -4.66
C ALA A 304 31.59 0.29 -4.69
N HIS A 305 31.15 -0.53 -3.74
CA HIS A 305 31.55 -1.93 -3.58
C HIS A 305 30.51 -2.93 -4.10
N LEU A 306 29.31 -2.47 -4.49
CA LEU A 306 28.22 -3.33 -4.94
C LEU A 306 28.63 -4.23 -6.13
N GLY A 307 29.43 -3.73 -7.07
CA GLY A 307 29.93 -4.53 -8.19
C GLY A 307 30.79 -5.73 -7.78
N ALA A 308 31.42 -5.67 -6.60
CA ALA A 308 32.19 -6.79 -6.03
C ALA A 308 31.34 -7.66 -5.09
N ILE A 309 30.39 -7.06 -4.37
CA ILE A 309 29.54 -7.74 -3.37
C ILE A 309 28.44 -8.56 -4.04
N LEU A 310 27.69 -7.97 -4.97
CA LEU A 310 26.49 -8.57 -5.56
C LEU A 310 26.75 -9.91 -6.26
N PRO A 311 27.85 -10.13 -7.00
CA PRO A 311 28.16 -11.45 -7.56
C PRO A 311 28.39 -12.52 -6.49
N LEU A 312 28.94 -12.16 -5.32
CA LEU A 312 29.12 -13.09 -4.20
C LEU A 312 27.77 -13.46 -3.59
N VAL A 313 26.88 -12.46 -3.41
CA VAL A 313 25.51 -12.66 -2.93
C VAL A 313 24.73 -13.56 -3.89
N LYS A 314 24.76 -13.28 -5.20
CA LYS A 314 24.09 -14.12 -6.22
C LYS A 314 24.55 -15.58 -6.15
N ASN A 315 25.79 -15.85 -5.79
CA ASN A 315 26.30 -17.23 -5.70
C ASN A 315 26.00 -17.93 -4.37
N THR A 316 25.19 -17.31 -3.51
CA THR A 316 24.80 -17.86 -2.22
C THR A 316 23.28 -18.03 -2.20
N PRO A 317 22.75 -19.27 -2.22
CA PRO A 317 21.31 -19.49 -2.23
C PRO A 317 20.71 -19.13 -0.88
N ASN A 318 19.45 -18.67 -0.89
CA ASN A 318 18.68 -18.38 0.33
C ASN A 318 19.41 -17.43 1.31
N ALA A 319 20.21 -16.51 0.79
CA ALA A 319 20.89 -15.51 1.60
C ALA A 319 20.02 -14.26 1.69
N ASN A 320 19.95 -13.69 2.89
CA ASN A 320 19.42 -12.35 3.13
C ASN A 320 20.58 -11.40 3.45
N VAL A 321 20.68 -10.29 2.72
CA VAL A 321 21.73 -9.29 2.85
C VAL A 321 21.12 -7.93 3.06
N ILE A 322 21.53 -7.24 4.11
CA ILE A 322 21.14 -5.87 4.42
C ILE A 322 22.42 -5.03 4.44
N ILE A 323 22.44 -3.99 3.62
CA ILE A 323 23.54 -3.04 3.52
C ILE A 323 23.02 -1.69 3.98
N GLU A 324 23.52 -1.18 5.08
CA GLU A 324 23.11 0.07 5.70
C GLU A 324 24.35 0.90 6.03
N GLY A 325 24.53 2.01 5.33
CA GLY A 325 25.75 2.82 5.45
C GLY A 325 27.03 2.01 5.12
N ASN A 326 27.81 1.66 6.15
CA ASN A 326 29.01 0.82 6.05
C ASN A 326 28.80 -0.62 6.57
N ASP A 327 27.65 -0.89 7.18
CA ASP A 327 27.35 -2.18 7.79
C ASP A 327 26.71 -3.11 6.75
N VAL A 328 27.21 -4.33 6.67
CA VAL A 328 26.68 -5.39 5.81
C VAL A 328 26.29 -6.55 6.71
N ARG A 329 25.00 -6.74 6.95
CA ARG A 329 24.47 -7.84 7.74
C ARG A 329 23.98 -8.95 6.82
N ILE A 330 24.43 -10.17 7.08
CA ILE A 330 24.19 -11.32 6.21
C ILE A 330 23.60 -12.46 7.03
N ASP A 331 22.55 -13.07 6.53
CA ASP A 331 21.90 -14.23 7.12
C ASP A 331 21.68 -15.28 6.03
N ALA A 332 21.91 -16.55 6.33
CA ALA A 332 21.72 -17.64 5.39
C ALA A 332 21.51 -18.96 6.16
N PRO A 333 20.72 -19.91 5.64
CA PRO A 333 20.39 -21.15 6.36
C PRO A 333 21.60 -22.08 6.52
N ASP A 334 22.54 -22.07 5.56
CA ASP A 334 23.76 -22.87 5.63
C ASP A 334 24.92 -22.07 6.24
N GLN A 335 25.39 -22.51 7.41
CA GLN A 335 26.44 -21.82 8.16
C GLN A 335 27.77 -21.75 7.39
N ALA A 336 28.13 -22.77 6.61
CA ALA A 336 29.39 -22.78 5.87
C ALA A 336 29.36 -21.79 4.69
N GLN A 337 28.20 -21.68 4.03
CA GLN A 337 27.97 -20.68 2.99
C GLN A 337 27.93 -19.26 3.58
N LEU A 338 27.29 -19.07 4.74
CA LEU A 338 27.28 -17.80 5.47
C LEU A 338 28.70 -17.34 5.81
N ASP A 339 29.48 -18.21 6.46
CA ASP A 339 30.86 -17.92 6.85
C ASP A 339 31.73 -17.59 5.64
N LYS A 340 31.55 -18.34 4.54
CA LYS A 340 32.25 -18.09 3.28
C LYS A 340 31.87 -16.75 2.67
N LEU A 341 30.58 -16.44 2.56
CA LEU A 341 30.09 -15.19 1.99
C LEU A 341 30.59 -13.98 2.79
N VAL A 342 30.55 -14.06 4.12
CA VAL A 342 31.09 -13.03 5.02
C VAL A 342 32.59 -12.84 4.80
N ALA A 343 33.37 -13.92 4.70
CA ALA A 343 34.80 -13.84 4.46
C ALA A 343 35.13 -13.24 3.08
N ASP A 344 34.40 -13.65 2.04
CA ASP A 344 34.61 -13.17 0.67
C ASP A 344 34.26 -11.67 0.55
N ILE A 345 33.16 -11.21 1.17
CA ILE A 345 32.79 -9.79 1.18
C ILE A 345 33.82 -8.96 1.96
N LYS A 346 34.29 -9.43 3.13
CA LYS A 346 35.37 -8.75 3.88
C LYS A 346 36.65 -8.62 3.07
N ALA A 347 36.98 -9.63 2.26
CA ALA A 347 38.15 -9.57 1.38
C ALA A 347 37.95 -8.60 0.21
N ALA A 348 36.75 -8.51 -0.33
CA ALA A 348 36.40 -7.64 -1.45
C ALA A 348 36.21 -6.15 -1.05
N ALA A 349 35.77 -5.91 0.19
CA ALA A 349 35.40 -4.60 0.72
C ALA A 349 35.85 -4.46 2.20
N PRO A 350 37.17 -4.32 2.46
CA PRO A 350 37.74 -4.36 3.81
C PRO A 350 37.37 -3.17 4.69
N GLU A 351 36.89 -2.08 4.11
CA GLU A 351 36.36 -0.91 4.81
C GLU A 351 34.93 -1.11 5.34
N LEU A 352 34.19 -2.09 4.83
CA LEU A 352 32.84 -2.39 5.29
C LEU A 352 32.86 -3.24 6.56
N ASN A 353 31.91 -2.99 7.44
CA ASN A 353 31.69 -3.80 8.62
C ASN A 353 30.72 -4.94 8.30
N VAL A 354 31.27 -6.10 7.96
CA VAL A 354 30.47 -7.26 7.55
C VAL A 354 30.20 -8.17 8.75
N ILE A 355 28.92 -8.40 9.03
CA ILE A 355 28.41 -9.11 10.20
C ILE A 355 27.57 -10.30 9.74
N ALA A 356 27.88 -11.49 10.25
CA ALA A 356 26.98 -12.64 10.16
C ALA A 356 25.87 -12.46 11.20
N ALA A 357 24.60 -12.56 10.78
CA ALA A 357 23.48 -12.60 11.71
C ALA A 357 23.60 -13.86 12.58
N GLY A 358 23.35 -13.68 13.88
CA GLY A 358 23.23 -14.81 14.80
C GLY A 358 21.85 -15.46 14.69
N PRO A 359 21.60 -16.50 15.51
CA PRO A 359 20.24 -16.98 15.76
C PRO A 359 19.32 -15.82 16.16
N LEU A 360 18.07 -15.88 15.71
CA LEU A 360 17.07 -14.86 16.02
C LEU A 360 16.92 -14.69 17.54
N ASP A 361 17.23 -13.50 18.05
CA ASP A 361 16.86 -13.04 19.38
C ASP A 361 15.59 -12.20 19.25
N LEU A 362 14.44 -12.86 19.40
CA LEU A 362 13.13 -12.27 19.13
C LEU A 362 12.89 -11.00 19.96
N ASP A 363 13.21 -11.04 21.25
CA ASP A 363 12.97 -9.91 22.15
C ASP A 363 13.86 -8.71 21.78
N ALA A 364 15.15 -8.97 21.50
CA ALA A 364 16.08 -7.92 21.09
C ALA A 364 15.68 -7.25 19.76
N GLU A 365 15.25 -8.04 18.77
CA GLU A 365 14.81 -7.51 17.47
C GLU A 365 13.52 -6.69 17.60
N ILE A 366 12.57 -7.11 18.44
CA ILE A 366 11.35 -6.33 18.72
C ILE A 366 11.72 -5.01 19.41
N GLU A 367 12.53 -5.05 20.46
CA GLU A 367 12.99 -3.85 21.18
C GLU A 367 13.71 -2.87 20.24
N GLN A 368 14.60 -3.39 19.40
CA GLN A 368 15.34 -2.58 18.41
C GLN A 368 14.39 -1.94 17.38
N SER A 369 13.45 -2.71 16.82
CA SER A 369 12.49 -2.19 15.84
C SER A 369 11.63 -1.03 16.39
N ILE A 370 11.22 -1.14 17.67
CA ILE A 370 10.46 -0.09 18.35
C ILE A 370 11.35 1.13 18.60
N ALA A 371 12.61 0.91 19.00
CA ALA A 371 13.58 1.99 19.19
C ALA A 371 13.85 2.75 17.87
N ASP A 372 14.04 2.03 16.77
CA ASP A 372 14.28 2.60 15.44
C ASP A 372 13.08 3.41 14.95
N SER A 373 11.88 2.85 15.08
CA SER A 373 10.64 3.57 14.76
C SER A 373 10.44 4.82 15.63
N THR A 374 10.72 4.72 16.93
CA THR A 374 10.64 5.87 17.85
C THR A 374 11.66 6.94 17.48
N ALA A 375 12.89 6.55 17.16
CA ALA A 375 13.93 7.48 16.72
C ALA A 375 13.55 8.18 15.42
N ALA A 376 13.08 7.43 14.41
CA ALA A 376 12.59 7.98 13.14
C ALA A 376 11.42 8.96 13.37
N MET A 377 10.45 8.59 14.21
CA MET A 377 9.33 9.47 14.59
C MET A 377 9.76 10.77 15.27
N ASN A 378 10.79 10.72 16.11
CA ASN A 378 11.31 11.90 16.81
C ASN A 378 12.12 12.82 15.89
N LYS A 379 12.66 12.30 14.79
CA LYS A 379 13.35 13.08 13.75
C LYS A 379 12.39 13.78 12.79
N LEU A 380 11.11 13.41 12.79
CA LEU A 380 10.09 14.09 11.99
C LEU A 380 9.95 15.54 12.49
N GLY A 381 10.23 16.50 11.60
CA GLY A 381 10.05 17.92 11.89
C GLY A 381 8.58 18.34 11.91
N ASP A 382 8.34 19.64 11.94
CA ASP A 382 6.98 20.19 11.81
C ASP A 382 6.45 19.94 10.40
N ASN A 383 5.20 19.43 10.30
CA ASN A 383 4.54 19.08 9.03
C ASN A 383 5.37 18.12 8.14
N PRO A 384 5.66 16.90 8.62
CA PRO A 384 6.52 15.95 7.91
C PRO A 384 5.89 15.47 6.60
N ASN A 385 6.73 15.03 5.66
CA ASN A 385 6.28 14.35 4.45
C ASN A 385 5.50 13.07 4.84
N PRO A 386 4.28 12.84 4.32
CA PRO A 386 3.50 11.63 4.59
C PRO A 386 4.29 10.32 4.42
N ASN A 387 5.16 10.23 3.42
CA ASN A 387 5.97 9.03 3.17
C ASN A 387 7.00 8.79 4.27
N ASP A 388 7.60 9.85 4.82
CA ASP A 388 8.56 9.73 5.92
C ASP A 388 7.87 9.25 7.21
N VAL A 389 6.62 9.69 7.44
CA VAL A 389 5.78 9.21 8.55
C VAL A 389 5.43 7.73 8.38
N ALA A 390 4.99 7.34 7.18
CA ALA A 390 4.63 5.97 6.85
C ALA A 390 5.84 5.01 6.99
N ARG A 391 7.03 5.44 6.53
CA ARG A 391 8.28 4.70 6.75
C ARG A 391 8.60 4.56 8.23
N ALA A 392 8.60 5.66 8.97
CA ALA A 392 8.91 5.63 10.41
C ALA A 392 7.99 4.68 11.16
N LEU A 393 6.69 4.66 10.83
CA LEU A 393 5.71 3.73 11.38
C LEU A 393 6.04 2.26 11.06
N SER A 394 6.47 1.99 9.83
CA SER A 394 6.78 0.64 9.31
C SER A 394 8.07 0.03 9.88
N LEU A 395 8.90 0.83 10.55
CA LEU A 395 10.13 0.32 11.17
C LEU A 395 9.86 -0.56 12.39
N GLN A 396 8.74 -0.35 13.10
CA GLN A 396 8.42 -1.19 14.25
C GLN A 396 7.86 -2.53 13.79
N VAL A 397 8.28 -3.60 14.43
CA VAL A 397 7.62 -4.89 14.28
C VAL A 397 6.50 -4.99 15.31
N ILE A 398 5.26 -5.15 14.83
CA ILE A 398 4.10 -5.44 15.68
C ILE A 398 4.01 -6.96 15.83
N ASN A 399 4.63 -7.49 16.88
CA ASN A 399 4.73 -8.94 17.10
C ASN A 399 3.45 -9.50 17.73
N PHE A 400 2.48 -9.88 16.89
CA PHE A 400 1.27 -10.55 17.34
C PHE A 400 1.57 -11.95 17.88
N GLU A 401 0.85 -12.35 18.93
CA GLU A 401 0.85 -13.75 19.35
C GLU A 401 0.27 -14.65 18.23
N VAL A 402 0.62 -15.94 18.28
CA VAL A 402 0.15 -16.95 17.31
C VAL A 402 -1.37 -16.91 17.22
N ASP A 403 -1.89 -16.82 15.99
CA ASP A 403 -3.32 -16.73 15.66
C ASP A 403 -4.10 -15.57 16.30
N LYS A 404 -3.41 -14.59 16.87
CA LYS A 404 -4.03 -13.39 17.46
C LYS A 404 -3.81 -12.14 16.60
N ALA A 405 -4.67 -11.16 16.83
CA ALA A 405 -4.60 -9.82 16.27
C ALA A 405 -4.53 -8.73 17.37
N ASP A 406 -4.35 -9.10 18.64
CA ASP A 406 -4.17 -8.15 19.74
C ASP A 406 -2.81 -7.45 19.62
N ILE A 407 -2.83 -6.12 19.60
CA ILE A 407 -1.61 -5.31 19.53
C ILE A 407 -0.90 -5.33 20.89
N PRO A 408 0.38 -5.77 20.97
CA PRO A 408 1.14 -5.75 22.20
C PRO A 408 1.26 -4.34 22.79
N GLU A 409 1.27 -4.23 24.13
CA GLU A 409 1.37 -2.95 24.82
C GLU A 409 2.63 -2.16 24.44
N VAL A 410 3.74 -2.86 24.18
CA VAL A 410 5.03 -2.25 23.81
C VAL A 410 4.98 -1.46 22.49
N ASN A 411 4.09 -1.83 21.55
CA ASN A 411 3.95 -1.15 20.25
C ASN A 411 3.06 0.11 20.34
N LYS A 412 2.21 0.20 21.35
CA LYS A 412 1.17 1.22 21.43
C LYS A 412 1.70 2.65 21.50
N ALA A 413 2.85 2.87 22.12
CA ALA A 413 3.44 4.20 22.25
C ALA A 413 3.79 4.83 20.90
N VAL A 414 4.32 4.04 19.97
CA VAL A 414 4.65 4.51 18.60
C VAL A 414 3.37 4.78 17.81
N LEU A 415 2.36 3.90 17.92
CA LEU A 415 1.07 4.10 17.28
C LEU A 415 0.34 5.34 17.80
N ASP A 416 0.38 5.58 19.11
CA ASP A 416 -0.18 6.79 19.73
C ASP A 416 0.51 8.05 19.17
N ARG A 417 1.85 8.03 19.07
CA ARG A 417 2.62 9.12 18.47
C ARG A 417 2.26 9.37 17.01
N ALA A 418 2.03 8.32 16.24
CA ALA A 418 1.63 8.45 14.84
C ALA A 418 0.30 9.19 14.69
N VAL A 419 -0.68 8.93 15.56
CA VAL A 419 -1.95 9.67 15.55
C VAL A 419 -1.76 11.16 15.84
N GLU A 420 -0.80 11.54 16.68
CA GLU A 420 -0.45 12.95 16.90
C GLU A 420 0.15 13.58 15.64
N VAL A 421 1.05 12.87 14.96
CA VAL A 421 1.67 13.34 13.72
C VAL A 421 0.64 13.48 12.60
N MET A 422 -0.24 12.49 12.42
CA MET A 422 -1.31 12.52 11.41
C MET A 422 -2.25 13.71 11.58
N LYS A 423 -2.47 14.21 12.80
CA LYS A 423 -3.27 15.42 13.04
C LYS A 423 -2.63 16.69 12.47
N ASN A 424 -1.31 16.69 12.34
CA ASN A 424 -0.55 17.80 11.75
C ASN A 424 -0.41 17.69 10.23
N VAL A 425 -0.77 16.55 9.63
CA VAL A 425 -0.69 16.28 8.19
C VAL A 425 -2.08 15.85 7.69
N PRO A 426 -3.06 16.76 7.64
CA PRO A 426 -4.47 16.41 7.46
C PRO A 426 -4.82 15.79 6.10
N GLU A 427 -4.00 15.96 5.08
CA GLU A 427 -4.16 15.33 3.77
C GLU A 427 -3.64 13.88 3.71
N MET A 428 -2.97 13.42 4.76
CA MET A 428 -2.37 12.09 4.79
C MET A 428 -3.44 11.00 4.90
N GLU A 429 -3.44 10.12 3.90
CA GLU A 429 -4.17 8.86 3.89
C GLU A 429 -3.16 7.71 3.96
N LEU A 430 -3.47 6.65 4.69
CA LEU A 430 -2.59 5.52 4.91
C LEU A 430 -3.26 4.21 4.51
N MET A 431 -2.51 3.38 3.78
CA MET A 431 -2.78 1.96 3.67
C MET A 431 -1.94 1.21 4.70
N ILE A 432 -2.60 0.31 5.44
CA ILE A 432 -1.99 -0.57 6.44
C ILE A 432 -1.99 -1.98 5.84
N LEU A 433 -0.80 -2.46 5.50
CA LEU A 433 -0.57 -3.75 4.88
C LEU A 433 -0.14 -4.76 5.94
N GLY A 434 -0.84 -5.87 6.05
CA GLY A 434 -0.42 -6.99 6.88
C GLY A 434 0.35 -8.02 6.05
N HIS A 435 1.48 -8.51 6.55
CA HIS A 435 2.26 -9.56 5.89
C HIS A 435 2.50 -10.75 6.82
N THR A 436 2.66 -11.94 6.24
CA THR A 436 3.07 -13.15 6.95
C THR A 436 4.40 -13.67 6.40
N ASP A 437 5.03 -14.57 7.14
CA ASP A 437 6.00 -15.49 6.53
C ASP A 437 5.27 -16.55 5.70
N SER A 438 6.03 -17.50 5.15
CA SER A 438 5.49 -18.60 4.34
C SER A 438 5.05 -19.83 5.14
N ASP A 439 4.94 -19.74 6.48
CA ASP A 439 4.43 -20.85 7.27
C ASP A 439 2.91 -20.79 7.30
N GLY A 440 2.24 -21.88 6.89
CA GLY A 440 0.78 -21.98 6.89
C GLY A 440 0.19 -22.14 5.50
N ASP A 441 -1.13 -22.00 5.41
CA ASP A 441 -1.88 -22.01 4.15
C ASP A 441 -2.01 -20.58 3.61
N ASP A 442 -1.83 -20.37 2.31
CA ASP A 442 -1.86 -19.06 1.68
C ASP A 442 -3.15 -18.27 1.97
N ALA A 443 -4.31 -18.94 1.93
CA ALA A 443 -5.59 -18.29 2.17
C ALA A 443 -5.75 -17.93 3.64
N TYR A 444 -5.31 -18.82 4.54
CA TYR A 444 -5.24 -18.54 5.97
C TYR A 444 -4.33 -17.35 6.27
N ASN A 445 -3.13 -17.30 5.67
CA ASN A 445 -2.17 -16.22 5.82
C ASN A 445 -2.73 -14.88 5.31
N LYS A 446 -3.50 -14.92 4.21
CA LYS A 446 -4.20 -13.75 3.68
C LYS A 446 -5.24 -13.19 4.66
N GLU A 447 -6.06 -14.05 5.25
CA GLU A 447 -7.06 -13.65 6.24
C GLU A 447 -6.41 -13.15 7.53
N LEU A 448 -5.42 -13.88 8.05
CA LEU A 448 -4.71 -13.52 9.28
C LEU A 448 -4.04 -12.14 9.17
N SER A 449 -3.36 -11.89 8.06
CA SER A 449 -2.74 -10.59 7.81
C SER A 449 -3.76 -9.46 7.67
N GLN A 450 -4.91 -9.70 7.04
CA GLN A 450 -6.02 -8.73 6.97
C GLN A 450 -6.51 -8.37 8.38
N ARG A 451 -6.83 -9.37 9.22
CA ARG A 451 -7.31 -9.13 10.59
C ARG A 451 -6.31 -8.35 11.43
N ARG A 452 -5.01 -8.60 11.26
CA ARG A 452 -3.94 -7.86 11.95
C ARG A 452 -3.86 -6.40 11.50
N ALA A 453 -3.97 -6.13 10.20
CA ALA A 453 -4.03 -4.76 9.68
C ALA A 453 -5.28 -4.01 10.20
N GLU A 454 -6.43 -4.68 10.24
CA GLU A 454 -7.68 -4.14 10.79
C GLU A 454 -7.59 -3.83 12.28
N ALA A 455 -6.93 -4.68 13.07
CA ALA A 455 -6.68 -4.40 14.48
C ALA A 455 -5.85 -3.13 14.70
N VAL A 456 -4.81 -2.94 13.88
CA VAL A 456 -3.99 -1.71 13.89
C VAL A 456 -4.83 -0.49 13.51
N LYS A 457 -5.64 -0.56 12.45
CA LYS A 457 -6.59 0.50 12.09
C LYS A 457 -7.53 0.83 13.24
N ALA A 458 -8.18 -0.18 13.82
CA ALA A 458 -9.13 -0.01 14.93
C ALA A 458 -8.47 0.67 16.13
N TYR A 459 -7.22 0.30 16.45
CA TYR A 459 -6.45 0.93 17.50
C TYR A 459 -6.17 2.41 17.20
N LEU A 460 -5.67 2.75 16.01
CA LEU A 460 -5.41 4.14 15.61
C LEU A 460 -6.69 5.00 15.67
N VAL A 461 -7.82 4.45 15.20
CA VAL A 461 -9.14 5.11 15.29
C VAL A 461 -9.55 5.32 16.75
N SER A 462 -9.32 4.34 17.63
CA SER A 462 -9.62 4.49 19.07
C SER A 462 -8.83 5.61 19.75
N LYS A 463 -7.68 5.99 19.17
CA LYS A 463 -6.82 7.09 19.61
C LYS A 463 -7.14 8.42 18.92
N GLY A 464 -8.13 8.43 18.03
CA GLY A 464 -8.68 9.60 17.38
C GLY A 464 -8.13 9.87 15.97
N ALA A 465 -7.55 8.87 15.30
CA ALA A 465 -7.33 8.95 13.86
C ALA A 465 -8.68 8.90 13.10
N ASP A 466 -8.74 9.58 11.95
CA ASP A 466 -9.91 9.54 11.07
C ASP A 466 -9.98 8.20 10.34
N ALA A 467 -11.02 7.42 10.61
CA ALA A 467 -11.21 6.10 10.01
C ALA A 467 -11.32 6.13 8.48
N SER A 468 -11.75 7.25 7.89
CA SER A 468 -11.86 7.41 6.44
C SER A 468 -10.51 7.55 5.74
N LYS A 469 -9.46 7.89 6.48
CA LYS A 469 -8.07 8.06 5.98
C LYS A 469 -7.20 6.84 6.20
N LEU A 470 -7.77 5.75 6.70
CA LEU A 470 -7.08 4.52 7.00
C LEU A 470 -7.70 3.38 6.20
N MET A 471 -6.90 2.73 5.38
CA MET A 471 -7.26 1.54 4.62
C MET A 471 -6.45 0.36 5.13
N THR A 472 -6.95 -0.86 4.92
CA THR A 472 -6.28 -2.08 5.35
C THR A 472 -6.27 -3.09 4.22
N LYS A 473 -5.18 -3.86 4.12
CA LYS A 473 -5.08 -5.00 3.20
C LYS A 473 -4.19 -6.08 3.78
N GLY A 474 -4.70 -7.31 3.82
CA GLY A 474 -3.91 -8.51 4.05
C GLY A 474 -3.13 -8.86 2.79
N MET A 475 -1.81 -8.93 2.89
CA MET A 475 -0.93 -9.36 1.82
C MET A 475 -0.67 -10.87 1.89
N GLY A 476 -0.76 -11.47 3.09
CA GLY A 476 -0.26 -12.82 3.31
C GLY A 476 1.24 -12.87 3.04
N GLU A 477 1.71 -13.92 2.38
CA GLU A 477 3.11 -14.14 2.05
C GLU A 477 3.53 -13.60 0.66
N THR A 478 2.62 -12.95 -0.08
CA THR A 478 2.82 -12.62 -1.50
C THR A 478 3.82 -11.50 -1.76
N ASP A 479 4.34 -10.85 -0.72
CA ASP A 479 5.31 -9.76 -0.83
C ASP A 479 6.38 -9.85 0.28
N PRO A 480 7.30 -10.83 0.17
CA PRO A 480 8.36 -11.04 1.13
C PRO A 480 9.49 -10.01 0.94
N ILE A 481 10.13 -9.62 2.04
CA ILE A 481 11.29 -8.70 2.06
C ILE A 481 12.60 -9.40 2.47
N ALA A 482 12.49 -10.69 2.79
CA ALA A 482 13.59 -11.58 3.14
C ALA A 482 13.22 -13.00 2.70
N THR A 483 14.21 -13.87 2.53
CA THR A 483 13.93 -15.31 2.33
C THR A 483 13.21 -15.90 3.55
N ASN A 484 12.29 -16.84 3.34
CA ASN A 484 11.63 -17.58 4.43
C ASN A 484 12.44 -18.78 4.92
N GLU A 485 13.64 -19.00 4.39
CA GLU A 485 14.49 -20.14 4.73
C GLU A 485 15.27 -19.93 6.04
N THR A 486 15.18 -18.74 6.64
CA THR A 486 15.82 -18.42 7.93
C THR A 486 14.80 -17.85 8.92
N GLU A 487 15.01 -18.08 10.21
CA GLU A 487 14.14 -17.53 11.27
C GLU A 487 14.14 -15.99 11.28
N ASN A 488 15.31 -15.37 11.06
CA ASN A 488 15.42 -13.92 10.92
C ASN A 488 14.61 -13.43 9.71
N GLY A 489 14.67 -14.14 8.58
CA GLY A 489 13.91 -13.79 7.38
C GLY A 489 12.40 -13.91 7.57
N LYS A 490 11.93 -15.00 8.16
CA LYS A 490 10.53 -15.17 8.55
C LYS A 490 10.06 -14.06 9.48
N PHE A 491 10.85 -13.71 10.51
CA PHE A 491 10.55 -12.60 11.41
C PHE A 491 10.35 -11.28 10.67
N ARG A 492 11.21 -10.96 9.69
CA ARG A 492 11.07 -9.75 8.88
C ARG A 492 9.84 -9.75 7.97
N ASN A 493 9.42 -10.92 7.49
CA ASN A 493 8.23 -11.05 6.66
C ASN A 493 6.92 -10.92 7.46
N ARG A 494 6.93 -11.28 8.76
CA ARG A 494 5.83 -11.03 9.71
C ARG A 494 5.77 -9.57 10.15
N ARG A 495 5.33 -8.68 9.26
CA ARG A 495 5.32 -7.23 9.48
C ARG A 495 3.95 -6.58 9.24
N ILE A 496 3.77 -5.41 9.86
CA ILE A 496 2.78 -4.43 9.43
C ILE A 496 3.52 -3.31 8.72
N GLU A 497 3.13 -3.03 7.49
CA GLU A 497 3.70 -1.96 6.69
C GLU A 497 2.67 -0.86 6.47
N PHE A 498 3.11 0.39 6.59
CA PHE A 498 2.30 1.57 6.35
C PHE A 498 2.84 2.25 5.10
N THR A 499 1.94 2.55 4.17
CA THR A 499 2.27 3.34 2.98
C THR A 499 1.27 4.47 2.85
N VAL A 500 1.70 5.58 2.22
CA VAL A 500 0.75 6.62 1.85
C VAL A 500 -0.23 6.02 0.86
N TYR A 501 -1.53 6.17 1.14
CA TYR A 501 -2.55 5.75 0.20
C TYR A 501 -2.58 6.74 -0.95
N ASP A 502 -2.41 6.22 -2.15
CA ASP A 502 -2.66 6.92 -3.39
C ASP A 502 -3.63 6.05 -4.19
N GLU A 503 -4.87 6.54 -4.35
CA GLU A 503 -5.93 5.86 -5.09
C GLU A 503 -5.50 5.47 -6.51
N THR A 504 -4.57 6.23 -7.10
CA THR A 504 -4.03 6.00 -8.44
C THR A 504 -2.91 4.95 -8.48
N ALA A 505 -2.13 4.80 -7.39
CA ALA A 505 -1.03 3.83 -7.29
C ALA A 505 -1.46 2.47 -6.74
N MET A 506 -2.47 2.44 -5.85
CA MET A 506 -2.91 1.22 -5.16
C MET A 506 -4.13 0.55 -5.83
N GLY A 507 -4.84 1.21 -6.75
CA GLY A 507 -5.96 0.63 -7.50
C GLY A 507 -5.58 -0.43 -8.56
N THR A 508 -4.29 -0.73 -8.74
CA THR A 508 -3.75 -1.67 -9.75
C THR A 508 -3.43 -3.07 -9.22
N GLN A 509 -3.40 -3.26 -7.90
CA GLN A 509 -3.45 -4.60 -7.30
C GLN A 509 -4.91 -4.96 -7.04
N GLU A 510 -5.35 -6.21 -7.19
CA GLU A 510 -6.64 -6.64 -6.63
C GLU A 510 -6.67 -6.26 -5.14
N ILE A 511 -7.44 -5.21 -4.80
CA ILE A 511 -7.63 -4.73 -3.43
C ILE A 511 -9.13 -4.76 -3.18
N GLU A 512 -9.60 -5.76 -2.42
CA GLU A 512 -10.84 -5.59 -1.66
C GLU A 512 -10.57 -4.55 -0.57
N VAL A 513 -10.84 -3.28 -0.88
CA VAL A 513 -10.79 -2.21 0.11
C VAL A 513 -12.06 -2.31 0.95
N THR A 514 -11.96 -2.82 2.17
CA THR A 514 -13.06 -2.77 3.14
C THR A 514 -13.17 -1.35 3.71
N GLN A 515 -13.89 -0.48 3.02
CA GLN A 515 -14.36 0.81 3.56
C GLN A 515 -15.71 0.65 4.25
N ASP A 516 -15.81 -0.14 5.32
CA ASP A 516 -17.04 -0.19 6.12
C ASP A 516 -16.85 0.45 7.50
N ALA A 517 -17.14 1.75 7.53
CA ALA A 517 -17.25 2.56 8.73
C ALA A 517 -18.62 2.40 9.40
N ALA A 518 -19.12 1.18 9.65
CA ALA A 518 -20.33 0.97 10.46
C ALA A 518 -20.63 -0.52 10.77
N ASN A 519 -19.69 -1.34 11.28
CA ASN A 519 -20.12 -2.55 12.01
C ASN A 519 -19.08 -3.25 12.93
N VAL A 520 -18.05 -2.54 13.42
CA VAL A 520 -17.02 -3.16 14.29
C VAL A 520 -17.46 -3.22 15.78
N ALA A 521 -18.76 -3.33 16.04
CA ALA A 521 -19.29 -3.38 17.40
C ALA A 521 -20.43 -4.39 17.55
N GLU A 522 -20.34 -5.58 16.92
CA GLU A 522 -21.25 -6.68 17.31
C GLU A 522 -20.79 -8.12 16.95
N THR A 523 -19.52 -8.36 16.62
CA THR A 523 -19.04 -9.71 16.24
C THR A 523 -18.09 -10.38 17.23
N THR A 524 -17.75 -9.75 18.36
CA THR A 524 -16.81 -10.34 19.33
C THR A 524 -17.37 -11.45 20.23
N ASP A 525 -18.66 -11.81 20.15
CA ASP A 525 -19.26 -12.76 21.12
C ASP A 525 -20.00 -13.98 20.53
N VAL A 526 -19.99 -14.23 19.21
CA VAL A 526 -20.79 -15.34 18.63
C VAL A 526 -19.97 -16.47 17.99
N GLU A 527 -18.70 -16.25 17.63
CA GLU A 527 -17.90 -17.27 16.93
C GLU A 527 -16.92 -18.05 17.84
N MET A 528 -16.70 -17.61 19.08
CA MET A 528 -15.88 -18.35 20.07
C MET A 528 -16.61 -19.51 20.76
N ALA A 529 -17.90 -19.74 20.46
CA ALA A 529 -18.69 -20.78 21.13
C ALA A 529 -18.86 -22.07 20.31
N LYS A 530 -18.35 -22.15 19.07
CA LYS A 530 -18.56 -23.33 18.20
C LYS A 530 -17.35 -24.25 17.99
N GLU A 531 -16.14 -23.85 18.39
CA GLU A 531 -14.94 -24.71 18.24
C GLU A 531 -14.46 -25.37 19.55
N ALA A 532 -15.18 -25.19 20.66
CA ALA A 532 -14.88 -25.87 21.92
C ALA A 532 -15.60 -27.23 22.10
N GLU A 533 -16.29 -27.76 21.08
CA GLU A 533 -16.96 -29.09 21.13
C GLU A 533 -16.42 -30.11 20.10
N ALA A 534 -15.24 -29.88 19.51
CA ALA A 534 -14.64 -30.80 18.54
C ALA A 534 -13.22 -31.29 18.89
N GLN A 535 -12.82 -31.28 20.17
CA GLN A 535 -11.64 -32.03 20.68
C GLN A 535 -11.89 -32.64 22.05
#